data_AF-A0A949XR21-F1
#
_entry.id   AF-A0A949XR21-F1
#
_cell.length_a   1.000
_cell.length_b   1.000
_cell.length_c   1.000
_cell.angle_alpha   90.00
_cell.angle_beta   90.00
_cell.angle_gamma   90.00
#
_symmetry.space_group_name_H-M   'P 1'
#
loop_
_entity.id
_entity.type
_entity.pdbx_description
1 polymer ?
#
loop_
_entity_poly.entity_id
_entity_poly.type
_entity_poly.pdbx_seq_one_letter_code
_entity_poly.pdbx_strand_id
1 'polypeptide(L)' 'MELETDNGDATPGDSGGPFFAWWDGENWPSLVGVTSAQEQEWDFPWVQGPEDNNVAAAGSPMIDLVSWAQSNWA' A
#
# COMPACT_ATOMS: atom_id res chain seq x y z
N MET A 1 -4.79 10.38 1.97
CA MET A 1 -4.30 10.27 0.59
C MET A 1 -4.06 8.79 0.38
N GLU A 2 -4.78 8.22 -0.58
CA GLU A 2 -4.83 6.79 -0.87
C GLU A 2 -4.05 6.55 -2.16
N LEU A 3 -3.38 5.40 -2.22
CA LEU A 3 -2.60 4.93 -3.35
C LEU A 3 -3.16 3.56 -3.74
N GLU A 4 -3.75 3.52 -4.92
CA GLU A 4 -4.29 2.32 -5.54
C GLU A 4 -3.19 1.72 -6.42
N THR A 5 -2.99 0.40 -6.35
CA THR A 5 -1.89 -0.24 -7.09
C THR A 5 -2.14 -1.69 -7.43
N ASP A 6 -1.78 -2.05 -8.65
CA ASP A 6 -1.72 -3.45 -9.13
C ASP A 6 -0.37 -4.11 -8.85
N ASN A 7 0.60 -3.35 -8.32
CA ASN A 7 1.98 -3.80 -8.14
C ASN A 7 2.26 -4.29 -6.71
N GLY A 8 1.21 -4.60 -5.95
CA GLY A 8 1.29 -5.17 -4.62
C GLY A 8 0.07 -6.02 -4.32
N ASP A 9 0.26 -7.35 -4.29
CA ASP A 9 -0.78 -8.28 -3.85
C ASP A 9 -0.88 -8.24 -2.33
N ALA A 10 -2.02 -7.77 -1.82
CA ALA A 10 -2.42 -7.85 -0.43
C ALA A 10 -3.73 -8.64 -0.31
N THR A 11 -3.91 -9.30 0.82
CA THR A 11 -5.10 -10.13 1.08
C THR A 11 -5.74 -9.78 2.42
N PRO A 12 -6.99 -10.22 2.67
CA PRO A 12 -7.61 -10.01 3.98
C PRO A 12 -6.76 -10.60 5.11
N GLY A 13 -6.26 -9.73 5.98
CA GLY A 13 -5.30 -10.07 7.04
C GLY A 13 -4.03 -9.23 7.01
N ASP A 14 -3.70 -8.62 5.87
CA ASP A 14 -2.50 -7.80 5.69
C ASP A 14 -2.70 -6.32 6.09
N SER A 15 -3.87 -5.99 6.66
CA SER A 15 -4.22 -4.62 7.07
C SER A 15 -3.21 -4.02 8.04
N GLY A 16 -2.74 -2.81 7.73
CA GLY A 16 -1.71 -2.10 8.49
C GLY A 16 -0.28 -2.53 8.16
N GLY A 17 -0.09 -3.52 7.28
CA GLY A 17 1.22 -3.92 6.77
C GLY A 17 1.89 -2.83 5.92
N PRO A 18 3.22 -2.75 5.89
CA PRO A 18 3.93 -1.74 5.11
C PRO A 18 3.81 -1.98 3.60
N PHE A 19 3.56 -0.90 2.85
CA PHE A 19 3.74 -0.88 1.41
C PHE A 19 5.01 -0.11 1.06
N PHE A 20 5.97 -0.77 0.39
CA PHE A 20 7.27 -0.21 0.02
C PHE A 20 7.37 -0.02 -1.48
N ALA A 21 7.97 1.09 -1.91
CA ALA A 21 8.27 1.37 -3.31
C ALA A 21 9.75 1.72 -3.50
N TRP A 22 10.21 1.56 -4.75
CA TRP A 22 11.57 1.87 -5.18
C TRP A 22 11.54 2.95 -6.26
N TRP A 23 12.53 3.86 -6.23
CA TRP A 23 12.73 4.87 -7.25
C TRP A 23 14.11 4.77 -7.84
N ASP A 24 14.22 5.13 -9.12
CA ASP A 24 15.48 5.16 -9.84
C ASP A 24 16.48 6.07 -9.14
N GLY A 25 17.66 5.53 -8.83
CA GLY A 25 18.75 6.25 -8.17
C GLY A 25 18.76 6.13 -6.64
N GLU A 26 17.79 5.47 -6.03
CA GLU A 26 17.80 5.16 -4.60
C GLU A 26 18.39 3.77 -4.32
N ASN A 27 19.17 3.66 -3.24
CA ASN A 27 19.79 2.38 -2.83
C ASN A 27 18.92 1.58 -1.85
N TRP A 28 17.79 2.12 -1.43
CA TRP A 28 16.89 1.53 -0.43
C TRP A 28 15.43 1.86 -0.79
N PRO A 29 14.47 1.01 -0.41
CA PRO A 29 13.06 1.29 -0.64
C PRO A 29 12.56 2.37 0.33
N SER A 30 11.55 3.12 -0.08
CA SER A 30 10.81 4.02 0.82
C SER A 30 9.45 3.43 1.18
N LEU A 31 9.04 3.62 2.44
CA LEU A 31 7.68 3.31 2.90
C LEU A 31 6.73 4.38 2.33
N VAL A 32 5.73 3.95 1.56
CA VAL A 32 4.78 4.84 0.87
C VAL A 32 3.38 4.83 1.44
N GLY A 33 3.05 3.80 2.21
CA GLY A 33 1.74 3.65 2.81
C GLY A 33 1.65 2.39 3.63
N VAL A 34 0.46 2.14 4.15
CA VAL A 34 0.09 0.87 4.74
C VAL A 34 -1.14 0.30 4.06
N THR A 35 -1.22 -1.02 3.92
CA THR A 35 -2.38 -1.71 3.37
C THR A 35 -3.62 -1.33 4.16
N SER A 36 -4.60 -0.73 3.50
CA SER A 36 -5.76 -0.11 4.16
C SER A 36 -7.08 -0.70 3.69
N ALA A 37 -7.22 -0.98 2.40
CA ALA A 37 -8.46 -1.52 1.84
C ALA A 37 -8.20 -2.33 0.56
N GLN A 38 -9.27 -2.95 0.08
CA GLN A 38 -9.39 -3.50 -1.26
C GLN A 38 -10.59 -2.81 -1.89
N GLU A 39 -10.54 -2.52 -3.19
CA GLU A 39 -11.64 -1.92 -3.92
C GLU A 39 -11.91 -2.66 -5.23
N GLN A 40 -13.14 -2.53 -5.70
CA GLN A 40 -13.54 -2.98 -7.03
C GLN A 40 -13.90 -1.76 -7.85
N GLU A 41 -13.07 -1.44 -8.84
CA GLU A 41 -13.34 -0.34 -9.75
C GLU A 41 -13.74 -0.84 -11.14
N TRP A 42 -14.68 -0.12 -11.76
CA TRP A 42 -15.11 -0.36 -13.13
C TRP A 42 -14.54 0.75 -14.00
N ASP A 43 -13.43 0.46 -14.68
CA ASP A 43 -12.83 1.46 -15.55
C ASP A 43 -13.53 1.52 -16.92
N PHE A 44 -13.72 2.73 -17.45
CA PHE A 44 -14.36 2.92 -18.76
C PHE A 44 -13.31 2.84 -19.87
N PRO A 45 -13.51 2.02 -20.92
CA PRO A 45 -14.73 1.32 -21.27
C PRO A 45 -14.88 -0.04 -20.57
N TRP A 46 -16.10 -0.34 -20.09
CA TRP A 46 -16.52 -1.51 -19.30
C TRP A 46 -16.30 -2.91 -19.93
N VAL A 47 -15.52 -3.00 -21.00
CA VAL A 47 -15.24 -4.24 -21.76
C VAL A 47 -14.30 -5.20 -21.03
N GLN A 48 -13.58 -4.75 -20.01
CA GLN A 48 -12.55 -5.55 -19.31
C GLN A 48 -13.04 -6.16 -17.99
N GLY A 49 -14.25 -5.80 -17.51
CA GLY A 49 -14.77 -6.27 -16.22
C GLY A 49 -14.27 -5.40 -15.05
N PRO A 50 -14.69 -5.70 -13.80
CA PRO A 50 -14.20 -4.99 -12.63
C PRO A 50 -12.75 -5.39 -12.35
N GLU A 51 -11.92 -4.42 -11.99
CA GLU A 51 -10.56 -4.62 -11.50
C GLU A 51 -10.57 -4.63 -9.98
N ASP A 52 -9.90 -5.63 -9.39
CA ASP A 52 -9.73 -5.76 -7.94
C ASP A 52 -8.40 -5.09 -7.55
N ASN A 53 -8.46 -3.93 -6.91
CA ASN A 53 -7.28 -3.12 -6.61
C ASN A 53 -6.98 -3.13 -5.10
N ASN A 54 -5.69 -3.17 -4.77
CA ASN A 54 -5.23 -3.00 -3.40
C ASN A 54 -5.01 -1.51 -3.11
N VAL A 55 -5.50 -1.08 -1.95
CA VAL A 55 -5.43 0.32 -1.51
C VAL A 55 -4.47 0.44 -0.34
N ALA A 56 -3.41 1.22 -0.54
CA ALA A 56 -2.50 1.64 0.50
C ALA A 56 -2.79 3.09 0.91
N ALA A 57 -2.92 3.37 2.20
CA ALA A 57 -3.16 4.72 2.70
C ALA A 57 -1.96 5.24 3.50
N ALA A 58 -1.63 6.51 3.31
CA ALA A 58 -0.74 7.24 4.20
C ALA A 58 -1.54 7.90 5.34
N GLY A 59 -0.96 7.97 6.54
CA GLY A 59 -1.61 8.59 7.70
C GLY A 59 -1.02 8.14 9.04
N SER A 60 -1.75 8.37 10.14
CA SER A 60 -1.32 7.99 11.49
C SER A 60 -0.86 6.52 11.61
N PRO A 61 -1.54 5.53 10.99
CA PRO A 61 -1.09 4.14 11.07
C PRO A 61 0.31 3.90 10.48
N MET A 62 0.68 4.62 9.42
CA MET A 62 2.01 4.55 8.83
C MET A 62 3.08 5.13 9.77
N ILE A 63 2.75 6.24 10.46
CA ILE A 63 3.63 6.85 11.47
C ILE A 63 3.80 5.91 12.67
N ASP A 64 2.72 5.28 13.12
CA ASP A 64 2.74 4.31 14.21
C ASP A 64 3.61 3.11 13.86
N LEU A 65 3.51 2.60 12.62
CA LEU A 65 4.34 1.51 12.11
C LEU A 65 5.84 1.87 12.14
N VAL A 66 6.21 3.05 11.63
CA VAL A 66 7.60 3.53 11.66
C VAL A 66 8.09 3.70 13.09
N SER A 67 7.25 4.24 13.98
CA SER A 67 7.59 4.46 15.39
C SER A 67 7.81 3.15 16.13
N TRP A 68 6.94 2.16 15.88
CA TRP A 68 7.11 0.79 16.38
C TRP A 68 8.41 0.17 15.85
N ALA A 69 8.66 0.27 14.54
CA ALA A 69 9.86 -0.29 13.93
C ALA A 69 11.13 0.30 14.56
N GLN A 70 11.23 1.62 14.69
CA GLN A 70 12.36 2.29 15.33
C GLN A 70 12.57 1.85 16.80
N SER A 71 11.48 1.59 17.53
CA SER A 71 11.55 1.19 18.94
C SER A 71 11.94 -0.28 19.14
N ASN A 72 11.77 -1.12 18.12
CA ASN A 72 12.02 -2.56 18.16
C ASN A 72 13.21 -2.99 17.29
N TRP A 73 13.77 -2.07 16.51
CA TRP A 73 14.99 -2.32 15.75
C TRP A 73 16.19 -2.36 16.68
N ALA A 74 16.89 -3.49 16.72
CA ALA A 74 18.07 -3.74 17.54
C ALA A 74 19.36 -3.23 16.88
#